data_AF-A0A0T6US39-F1
#
_entry.id   AF-A0A0T6US39-F1
#
_cell.length_a   1.000
_cell.length_b   1.000
_cell.length_c   1.000
_cell.angle_alpha   90.00
_cell.angle_beta   90.00
_cell.angle_gamma   90.00
#
_symmetry.space_group_name_H-M   'P 1'
#
loop_
_entity.id
_entity.type
_entity.pdbx_description
1 polymer ?
#
loop_
_entity_poly.entity_id
_entity_poly.type
_entity_poly.pdbx_seq_one_letter_code
_entity_poly.pdbx_strand_id
1 'polypeptide(L)'
;MNGIINSSPSDQSKTDNDSRKHQGEASDETVTNRVRKIEQLLQQSNNYVCYFLAMGGHTRSSYLRLRKNPGLEIIWTGTGLKKGWCILGLLMHSHAGLIKIIEPTMLSETFEQLGDGVMIGIYVFTRKFEEQFVASAKQDYPSLVGTFGLEMEEDFVCYTVDTRGIGSTGNLYEEIQLGVKTPSPFTP
;
A
#
# COMPACT_ATOMS: atom_id res chain seq x y z
N MET A 1 -7.72 57.19 -21.10
CA MET A 1 -7.60 56.11 -22.09
C MET A 1 -7.03 54.89 -21.39
N ASN A 2 -7.73 53.77 -21.53
CA ASN A 2 -7.64 52.59 -20.67
C ASN A 2 -6.31 51.85 -20.78
N GLY A 3 -5.80 51.40 -19.63
CA GLY A 3 -4.68 50.47 -19.55
C GLY A 3 -5.07 49.10 -20.11
N ILE A 4 -4.22 48.58 -20.98
CA ILE A 4 -4.36 47.26 -21.60
C ILE A 4 -3.76 46.22 -20.66
N ILE A 5 -4.59 45.26 -20.25
CA ILE A 5 -4.22 44.04 -19.54
C ILE A 5 -3.60 43.10 -20.57
N ASN A 6 -2.32 42.77 -20.42
CA ASN A 6 -1.71 41.61 -21.09
C ASN A 6 -1.53 40.51 -20.05
N SER A 7 -2.59 39.73 -19.84
CA SER A 7 -2.51 38.41 -19.23
C SER A 7 -1.86 37.46 -20.24
N SER A 8 -0.68 36.92 -19.88
CA SER A 8 -0.07 35.81 -20.60
C SER A 8 -0.82 34.52 -20.26
N PRO A 9 -1.31 33.74 -21.25
CA PRO A 9 -1.72 32.37 -21.03
C PRO A 9 -0.52 31.46 -21.29
N SER A 10 0.07 30.91 -20.25
CA SER A 10 0.94 29.75 -20.37
C SER A 10 0.20 28.54 -19.79
N ASP A 11 -0.27 27.71 -20.70
CA ASP A 11 -0.58 26.30 -20.54
C ASP A 11 0.29 25.60 -19.50
N GLN A 12 -0.36 24.86 -18.61
CA GLN A 12 -0.10 23.43 -18.47
C GLN A 12 -1.29 22.78 -17.78
N SER A 13 -2.05 22.04 -18.58
CA SER A 13 -3.11 21.13 -18.17
C SER A 13 -2.58 20.14 -17.12
N LYS A 14 -2.88 20.40 -15.85
CA LYS A 14 -3.02 19.32 -14.87
C LYS A 14 -4.25 18.54 -15.29
N THR A 15 -4.06 17.34 -15.81
CA THR A 15 -5.13 16.34 -15.82
C THR A 15 -5.40 15.97 -14.37
N ASP A 16 -6.37 16.64 -13.75
CA ASP A 16 -6.88 16.31 -12.41
C ASP A 16 -7.56 14.94 -12.49
N ASN A 17 -6.78 13.87 -12.29
CA ASN A 17 -7.31 12.54 -12.02
C ASN A 17 -7.61 12.50 -10.52
N ASP A 18 -8.76 13.07 -10.13
CA ASP A 18 -9.09 13.42 -8.75
C ASP A 18 -9.44 12.16 -7.94
N SER A 19 -8.41 11.43 -7.49
CA SER A 19 -8.57 10.25 -6.63
C SER A 19 -9.27 10.60 -5.32
N ARG A 20 -10.14 9.72 -4.81
CA ARG A 20 -10.83 9.95 -3.53
C ARG A 20 -9.97 9.45 -2.39
N LYS A 21 -9.66 10.33 -1.43
CA LYS A 21 -8.81 10.03 -0.29
C LYS A 21 -9.57 10.20 1.03
N HIS A 22 -9.45 9.21 1.92
CA HIS A 22 -10.00 9.22 3.27
C HIS A 22 -8.89 8.86 4.25
N GLN A 23 -8.83 9.56 5.39
CA GLN A 23 -7.85 9.35 6.45
C GLN A 23 -8.51 9.50 7.81
N GLY A 24 -8.12 8.68 8.78
CA GLY A 24 -8.66 8.78 10.12
C GLY A 24 -8.13 7.75 11.09
N GLU A 25 -8.59 7.86 12.34
CA GLU A 25 -8.40 6.85 13.36
C GLU A 25 -9.37 5.68 13.12
N ALA A 26 -8.89 4.45 13.30
CA ALA A 26 -9.67 3.23 13.18
C ALA A 26 -9.35 2.27 14.33
N SER A 27 -10.34 1.46 14.73
CA SER A 27 -10.10 0.35 15.66
C SER A 27 -9.51 -0.86 14.92
N ASP A 28 -8.83 -1.75 15.65
CA ASP A 28 -8.36 -3.05 15.13
C ASP A 28 -9.47 -3.83 14.42
N GLU A 29 -10.68 -3.83 14.99
CA GLU A 29 -11.86 -4.48 14.41
C GLU A 29 -12.22 -3.86 13.04
N THR A 30 -12.20 -2.53 12.95
CA THR A 30 -12.49 -1.81 11.71
C THR A 30 -11.49 -2.16 10.63
N VAL A 31 -10.19 -2.12 10.95
CA VAL A 31 -9.10 -2.46 10.03
C VAL A 31 -9.22 -3.92 9.57
N THR A 32 -9.40 -4.85 10.50
CA THR A 32 -9.57 -6.28 10.19
C THR A 32 -10.77 -6.52 9.27
N ASN A 33 -11.90 -5.85 9.53
CA ASN A 33 -13.09 -5.95 8.68
C ASN A 33 -12.85 -5.38 7.27
N ARG A 34 -12.09 -4.29 7.14
CA ARG A 34 -11.72 -3.73 5.84
C ARG A 34 -10.82 -4.67 5.05
N VAL A 35 -9.80 -5.27 5.68
CA VAL A 35 -8.92 -6.25 5.04
C VAL A 35 -9.73 -7.45 4.53
N ARG A 36 -10.64 -7.99 5.35
CA ARG A 36 -11.54 -9.07 4.94
C ARG A 36 -12.46 -8.69 3.79
N LYS A 37 -12.95 -7.45 3.77
CA LYS A 37 -13.76 -6.94 2.66
C LYS A 37 -12.96 -6.84 1.36
N ILE A 38 -11.71 -6.38 1.42
CA ILE A 38 -10.79 -6.38 0.28
C ILE A 38 -10.60 -7.81 -0.24
N GLU A 39 -10.34 -8.77 0.66
CA GLU A 39 -10.19 -10.18 0.32
C GLU A 39 -11.43 -10.74 -0.39
N GLN A 40 -12.62 -10.48 0.14
CA GLN A 40 -13.89 -10.94 -0.47
C GLN A 40 -14.08 -10.39 -1.88
N LEU A 41 -13.73 -9.12 -2.11
CA LEU A 41 -13.82 -8.49 -3.43
C LEU A 41 -12.82 -9.11 -4.42
N LEU A 42 -11.61 -9.42 -3.95
CA LEU A 42 -10.59 -10.10 -4.77
C LEU A 42 -11.03 -11.50 -5.20
N GLN A 43 -11.76 -12.23 -4.36
CA GLN A 43 -12.30 -13.56 -4.71
C GLN A 43 -13.35 -13.51 -5.82
N GLN A 44 -13.98 -12.35 -6.06
CA GLN A 44 -15.03 -12.17 -7.06
C GLN A 44 -14.51 -11.74 -8.43
N SER A 45 -13.23 -11.37 -8.56
CA SER A 45 -12.68 -10.83 -9.80
C SER A 45 -11.25 -11.30 -10.08
N ASN A 46 -11.07 -11.91 -11.26
CA ASN A 46 -9.75 -12.39 -11.73
C ASN A 46 -8.92 -11.30 -12.43
N ASN A 47 -9.49 -10.10 -12.65
CA ASN A 47 -8.84 -9.03 -13.41
C ASN A 47 -7.92 -8.16 -12.55
N TYR A 48 -8.07 -8.20 -11.23
CA TYR A 48 -7.24 -7.46 -10.30
C TYR A 48 -6.08 -8.29 -9.79
N VAL A 49 -5.04 -7.60 -9.38
CA VAL A 49 -3.92 -8.12 -8.62
C VAL A 49 -3.90 -7.46 -7.24
N CYS A 50 -3.37 -8.15 -6.24
CA CYS A 50 -3.23 -7.63 -4.90
C CYS A 50 -1.79 -7.72 -4.43
N TYR A 51 -1.30 -6.62 -3.86
CA TYR A 51 0.03 -6.50 -3.28
C TYR A 51 -0.07 -6.05 -1.83
N PHE A 52 0.73 -6.66 -0.99
CA PHE A 52 0.88 -6.37 0.43
C PHE A 52 2.31 -5.89 0.70
N LEU A 53 2.43 -4.67 1.18
CA LEU A 53 3.70 -4.05 1.56
C LEU A 53 3.73 -3.89 3.07
N ALA A 54 4.58 -4.64 3.76
CA ALA A 54 4.86 -4.41 5.19
C ALA A 54 6.19 -3.67 5.33
N MET A 55 6.19 -2.61 6.14
CA MET A 55 7.35 -1.73 6.39
C MET A 55 7.61 -1.57 7.89
N GLY A 56 8.84 -1.88 8.29
CA GLY A 56 9.26 -1.82 9.69
C GLY A 56 8.92 -3.10 10.44
N GLY A 57 9.33 -3.19 11.71
CA GLY A 57 8.91 -4.23 12.67
C GLY A 57 9.31 -5.68 12.37
N HIS A 58 9.76 -5.99 11.15
CA HIS A 58 10.09 -7.36 10.74
C HIS A 58 11.58 -7.58 10.46
N THR A 59 11.98 -8.84 10.61
CA THR A 59 13.31 -9.33 10.23
C THR A 59 13.25 -9.95 8.84
N ARG A 60 14.41 -10.11 8.19
CA ARG A 60 14.52 -10.89 6.94
C ARG A 60 13.93 -12.30 7.08
N SER A 61 14.10 -12.93 8.24
CA SER A 61 13.59 -14.26 8.53
C SER A 61 12.06 -14.33 8.53
N SER A 62 11.37 -13.27 8.96
CA SER A 62 9.90 -13.18 8.88
C SER A 62 9.43 -13.38 7.44
N TYR A 63 10.03 -12.66 6.49
CA TYR A 63 9.71 -12.80 5.06
C TYR A 63 10.16 -14.15 4.48
N LEU A 64 11.32 -14.69 4.87
CA LEU A 64 11.76 -15.99 4.39
C LEU A 64 10.81 -17.14 4.75
N ARG A 65 10.11 -17.05 5.90
CA ARG A 65 9.08 -18.04 6.28
C ARG A 65 7.89 -18.02 5.31
N LEU A 66 7.50 -16.84 4.84
CA LEU A 66 6.37 -16.67 3.92
C LEU A 66 6.64 -17.27 2.53
N ARG A 67 7.90 -17.40 2.10
CA ARG A 67 8.25 -18.04 0.82
C ARG A 67 7.78 -19.48 0.68
N LYS A 68 7.44 -20.14 1.79
CA LYS A 68 6.94 -21.52 1.78
C LYS A 68 5.44 -21.60 1.48
N ASN A 69 4.73 -20.48 1.47
CA ASN A 69 3.31 -20.45 1.20
C ASN A 69 3.05 -20.30 -0.31
N PRO A 70 2.39 -21.27 -0.97
CA PRO A 70 2.13 -21.21 -2.41
C PRO A 70 1.14 -20.09 -2.82
N GLY A 71 0.33 -19.60 -1.89
CA GLY A 71 -0.60 -18.50 -2.13
C GLY A 71 0.04 -17.11 -2.07
N LEU A 72 1.36 -17.02 -1.87
CA LEU A 72 2.12 -15.78 -1.76
C LEU A 72 3.36 -15.81 -2.65
N GLU A 73 3.69 -14.68 -3.28
CA GLU A 73 4.95 -14.49 -3.98
C GLU A 73 5.70 -13.29 -3.41
N ILE A 74 6.93 -13.49 -2.96
CA ILE A 74 7.76 -12.39 -2.46
C ILE A 74 8.49 -11.73 -3.62
N ILE A 75 8.01 -10.56 -4.01
CA ILE A 75 8.50 -9.81 -5.16
C ILE A 75 9.80 -9.07 -4.83
N TRP A 76 9.89 -8.56 -3.60
CA TRP A 76 11.05 -7.83 -3.12
C TRP A 76 11.10 -7.78 -1.59
N THR A 77 12.32 -7.76 -1.04
CA THR A 77 12.57 -7.46 0.38
C THR A 77 13.83 -6.61 0.49
N GLY A 78 13.83 -5.63 1.38
CA GLY A 78 15.00 -4.80 1.64
C GLY A 78 15.04 -4.26 3.05
N THR A 79 16.16 -3.64 3.42
CA THR A 79 16.33 -2.97 4.70
C THR A 79 16.23 -1.45 4.50
N GLY A 80 15.50 -0.77 5.38
CA GLY A 80 15.48 0.69 5.44
C GLY A 80 16.77 1.29 6.03
N LEU A 81 17.72 0.45 6.47
CA LEU A 81 18.97 0.91 7.05
C LEU A 81 19.93 1.44 5.98
N LYS A 82 20.60 2.55 6.30
CA LYS A 82 21.70 3.07 5.47
C LYS A 82 22.83 2.02 5.37
N LYS A 83 23.54 1.98 4.23
CA LYS A 83 24.58 0.97 3.92
C LYS A 83 25.58 0.68 5.05
N GLY A 84 25.99 1.69 5.82
CA GLY A 84 26.91 1.54 6.95
C GLY A 84 26.35 0.79 8.17
N TRP A 85 25.04 0.56 8.22
CA TRP A 85 24.31 -0.06 9.33
C TRP A 85 23.72 -1.43 8.93
N CYS A 86 24.02 -1.93 7.72
CA CYS A 86 23.46 -3.19 7.23
C CYS A 86 23.81 -4.41 8.09
N ILE A 87 24.96 -4.40 8.79
CA ILE A 87 25.35 -5.47 9.72
C ILE A 87 24.37 -5.53 10.90
N LEU A 88 23.91 -4.39 11.41
CA LEU A 88 22.85 -4.32 12.44
C LEU A 88 21.49 -4.76 11.89
N GLY A 89 21.28 -4.66 10.57
CA GLY A 89 20.07 -5.13 9.90
C GLY A 89 19.82 -6.64 10.03
N LEU A 90 20.85 -7.45 10.34
CA LEU A 90 20.65 -8.86 10.64
C LEU A 90 19.88 -9.09 11.95
N LEU A 91 19.87 -8.12 12.87
CA LEU A 91 19.27 -8.21 14.20
C LEU A 91 18.15 -7.18 14.44
N MET A 92 18.05 -6.14 13.61
CA MET A 92 17.12 -5.02 13.77
C MET A 92 15.84 -5.19 12.94
N HIS A 93 14.71 -4.99 13.60
CA HIS A 93 13.35 -4.96 13.03
C HIS A 93 13.14 -3.74 12.11
N SER A 94 13.69 -3.81 10.90
CA SER A 94 13.79 -2.67 9.95
C SER A 94 13.65 -3.09 8.50
N HIS A 95 13.22 -4.33 8.24
CA HIS A 95 13.00 -4.81 6.89
C HIS A 95 11.63 -4.35 6.37
N ALA A 96 11.54 -4.21 5.06
CA ALA A 96 10.29 -4.14 4.34
C ALA A 96 10.23 -5.27 3.32
N GLY A 97 9.01 -5.62 2.92
CA GLY A 97 8.77 -6.63 1.91
C GLY A 97 7.51 -6.33 1.12
N LEU A 98 7.64 -6.41 -0.20
CA LEU A 98 6.54 -6.35 -1.15
C LEU A 98 6.17 -7.79 -1.54
N ILE A 99 4.94 -8.16 -1.24
CA ILE A 99 4.40 -9.50 -1.39
C ILE A 99 3.21 -9.42 -2.33
N LYS A 100 3.20 -10.24 -3.36
CA LYS A 100 2.02 -10.43 -4.20
C LYS A 100 1.15 -11.52 -3.58
N ILE A 101 -0.14 -11.22 -3.44
CA ILE A 101 -1.15 -12.17 -2.97
C ILE A 101 -1.66 -12.94 -4.19
N ILE A 102 -1.29 -14.23 -4.30
CA ILE A 102 -1.72 -15.11 -5.40
C ILE A 102 -3.09 -15.70 -5.11
N GLU A 103 -3.28 -16.18 -3.89
CA GLU A 103 -4.56 -16.69 -3.39
C GLU A 103 -5.21 -15.60 -2.52
N PRO A 104 -6.39 -15.06 -2.88
CA PRO A 104 -7.00 -13.95 -2.12
C PRO A 104 -7.17 -14.22 -0.62
N THR A 105 -7.46 -15.46 -0.23
CA THR A 105 -7.60 -15.91 1.17
C THR A 105 -6.33 -15.69 2.00
N MET A 106 -5.18 -15.55 1.35
CA MET A 106 -3.92 -15.27 2.03
C MET A 106 -3.79 -13.82 2.47
N LEU A 107 -4.66 -12.91 2.03
CA LEU A 107 -4.56 -11.50 2.40
C LEU A 107 -4.76 -11.28 3.90
N SER A 108 -5.87 -11.78 4.47
CA SER A 108 -6.12 -11.64 5.91
C SER A 108 -5.09 -12.39 6.74
N GLU A 109 -4.69 -13.59 6.33
CA GLU A 109 -3.65 -14.36 7.01
C GLU A 109 -2.29 -13.62 7.01
N THR A 110 -1.91 -13.01 5.88
CA THR A 110 -0.67 -12.23 5.79
C THR A 110 -0.75 -10.98 6.67
N PHE A 111 -1.91 -10.33 6.72
CA PHE A 111 -2.16 -9.20 7.60
C PHE A 111 -2.01 -9.58 9.09
N GLU A 112 -2.59 -10.70 9.52
CA GLU A 112 -2.45 -11.17 10.91
C GLU A 112 -1.00 -11.53 11.26
N GLN A 113 -0.25 -12.12 10.31
CA GLN A 113 1.13 -12.54 10.55
C GLN A 113 2.16 -11.40 10.52
N LEU A 114 1.95 -10.41 9.66
CA LEU A 114 2.90 -9.31 9.44
C LEU A 114 2.38 -7.96 9.92
N GLY A 115 1.14 -7.85 10.35
CA GLY A 115 0.51 -6.55 10.55
C GLY A 115 0.78 -5.89 11.89
N ASP A 116 1.32 -6.60 12.87
CA ASP A 116 1.58 -6.05 14.20
C ASP A 116 2.82 -5.14 14.23
N GLY A 117 2.68 -3.95 14.82
CA GLY A 117 3.76 -3.00 15.06
C GLY A 117 4.47 -2.47 13.81
N VAL A 118 3.77 -2.34 12.69
CA VAL A 118 4.32 -1.95 11.38
C VAL A 118 3.42 -0.98 10.61
N MET A 119 3.96 -0.45 9.52
CA MET A 119 3.14 0.24 8.52
C MET A 119 2.86 -0.73 7.37
N ILE A 120 1.61 -0.81 6.95
CA ILE A 120 1.13 -1.75 5.93
C ILE A 120 0.50 -0.95 4.79
N GLY A 121 0.78 -1.35 3.55
CA GLY A 121 0.05 -0.92 2.36
C GLY A 121 -0.54 -2.13 1.64
N ILE A 122 -1.84 -2.10 1.38
CA ILE A 122 -2.56 -3.08 0.55
C ILE A 122 -2.99 -2.38 -0.73
N TYR A 123 -2.51 -2.88 -1.86
CA TYR A 123 -2.74 -2.31 -3.17
C TYR A 123 -3.57 -3.30 -3.99
N VAL A 124 -4.71 -2.86 -4.51
CA VAL A 124 -5.57 -3.64 -5.40
C VAL A 124 -5.80 -2.82 -6.66
N PHE A 125 -5.49 -3.40 -7.81
CA PHE A 125 -5.53 -2.68 -9.07
C PHE A 125 -5.52 -3.67 -10.25
N THR A 126 -5.80 -3.20 -11.47
CA THR A 126 -5.90 -4.09 -12.63
C THR A 126 -4.53 -4.63 -13.05
N ARG A 127 -4.51 -5.88 -13.50
CA ARG A 127 -3.28 -6.59 -13.88
C ARG A 127 -2.44 -5.85 -14.94
N LYS A 128 -3.06 -5.00 -15.75
CA LYS A 128 -2.39 -4.21 -16.80
C LYS A 128 -1.28 -3.31 -16.23
N PHE A 129 -1.41 -2.81 -15.00
CA PHE A 129 -0.44 -1.89 -14.40
C PHE A 129 0.61 -2.59 -13.53
N GLU A 130 0.58 -3.92 -13.44
CA GLU A 130 1.41 -4.72 -12.52
C GLU A 130 2.91 -4.50 -12.74
N GLU A 131 3.38 -4.56 -13.99
CA GLU A 131 4.81 -4.39 -14.31
C GLU A 131 5.31 -3.01 -13.89
N GLN A 132 4.53 -1.96 -14.19
CA GLN A 132 4.86 -0.60 -13.83
C GLN A 132 4.89 -0.41 -12.31
N PHE A 133 3.86 -0.90 -11.62
CA PHE A 133 3.77 -0.82 -10.16
C PHE A 133 4.99 -1.46 -9.49
N VAL A 134 5.37 -2.68 -9.92
CA VAL A 134 6.52 -3.39 -9.35
C VAL A 134 7.83 -2.66 -9.61
N ALA A 135 7.99 -2.06 -10.81
CA ALA A 135 9.18 -1.27 -11.13
C ALA A 135 9.29 -0.03 -10.23
N SER A 136 8.20 0.75 -10.11
CA SER A 136 8.15 1.95 -9.25
C SER A 136 8.40 1.59 -7.78
N ALA A 137 7.71 0.57 -7.25
CA ALA A 137 7.85 0.16 -5.85
C ALA A 137 9.28 -0.27 -5.49
N LYS A 138 10.02 -0.89 -6.43
CA LYS A 138 11.44 -1.27 -6.23
C LYS A 138 12.39 -0.07 -6.32
N GLN A 139 12.09 0.90 -7.16
CA GLN A 139 12.92 2.08 -7.37
C GLN A 139 12.75 3.10 -6.24
N ASP A 140 11.52 3.32 -5.80
CA ASP A 140 11.17 4.37 -4.85
C ASP A 140 11.46 3.99 -3.40
N TYR A 141 11.69 2.71 -3.09
CA TYR A 141 12.13 2.30 -1.76
C TYR A 141 13.56 2.80 -1.48
N PRO A 142 13.84 3.53 -0.36
CA PRO A 142 13.13 3.57 0.92
C PRO A 142 12.23 4.80 1.16
N SER A 143 11.91 5.59 0.13
CA SER A 143 10.91 6.65 0.24
C SER A 143 9.57 6.02 0.61
N LEU A 144 8.90 6.61 1.60
CA LEU A 144 7.68 6.14 2.25
C LEU A 144 6.51 5.82 1.30
N VAL A 145 5.44 5.24 1.88
CA VAL A 145 4.12 4.96 1.30
C VAL A 145 3.75 5.90 0.15
N GLY A 146 3.57 5.33 -1.03
CA GLY A 146 3.01 6.02 -2.18
C GLY A 146 2.07 5.11 -2.94
N THR A 147 1.42 5.68 -3.95
CA THR A 147 0.57 4.94 -4.91
C THR A 147 1.40 4.16 -5.93
N PHE A 148 2.72 4.38 -6.00
CA PHE A 148 3.65 3.72 -6.94
C PHE A 148 3.21 3.80 -8.42
N GLY A 149 2.60 4.94 -8.80
CA GLY A 149 2.14 5.20 -10.16
C GLY A 149 0.71 4.77 -10.44
N LEU A 150 -0.02 4.25 -9.45
CA LEU A 150 -1.45 3.90 -9.58
C LEU A 150 -2.36 5.12 -9.77
N GLU A 151 -1.87 6.35 -9.59
CA GLU A 151 -2.63 7.58 -9.89
C GLU A 151 -3.05 7.71 -11.36
N MET A 152 -2.39 6.99 -12.26
CA MET A 152 -2.77 6.90 -13.67
C MET A 152 -3.87 5.87 -13.95
N GLU A 153 -4.25 5.09 -12.94
CA GLU A 153 -5.29 4.08 -13.01
C GLU A 153 -6.60 4.64 -12.47
N GLU A 154 -7.69 4.38 -13.20
CA GLU A 154 -9.01 4.85 -12.78
C GLU A 154 -9.65 3.91 -11.75
N ASP A 155 -9.20 2.67 -11.67
CA ASP A 155 -9.79 1.63 -10.84
C ASP A 155 -8.76 0.92 -9.93
N PHE A 156 -8.40 1.60 -8.85
CA PHE A 156 -7.47 1.10 -7.84
C PHE A 156 -7.96 1.35 -6.42
N VAL A 157 -7.43 0.57 -5.48
CA VAL A 157 -7.54 0.75 -4.04
C VAL A 157 -6.13 0.73 -3.47
N CYS A 158 -5.76 1.78 -2.74
CA CYS A 158 -4.58 1.81 -1.89
C CYS A 158 -5.05 1.99 -0.45
N TYR A 159 -4.92 0.94 0.36
CA TYR A 159 -5.27 0.95 1.77
C TYR A 159 -4.00 0.88 2.61
N THR A 160 -3.71 1.95 3.34
CA THR A 160 -2.55 2.03 4.23
C THR A 160 -3.01 2.05 5.68
N VAL A 161 -2.32 1.32 6.55
CA VAL A 161 -2.54 1.40 8.00
C VAL A 161 -1.20 1.45 8.73
N ASP A 162 -1.10 2.32 9.72
CA ASP A 162 0.02 2.39 10.66
C ASP A 162 -0.39 1.75 11.99
N THR A 163 0.16 0.56 12.25
CA THR A 163 -0.07 -0.20 13.49
C THR A 163 1.02 0.01 14.53
N ARG A 164 1.99 0.90 14.28
CA ARG A 164 3.04 1.28 15.26
C ARG A 164 2.50 2.18 16.38
N GLY A 165 1.34 2.79 16.16
CA GLY A 165 0.69 3.76 17.05
C GLY A 165 0.12 3.18 18.36
N ILE A 166 0.58 2.02 18.84
CA ILE A 166 0.13 1.45 20.12
C ILE A 166 0.67 2.31 21.28
N GLY A 167 -0.04 3.41 21.54
CA GLY A 167 0.20 4.35 22.62
C GLY A 167 -1.14 4.70 23.27
N SER A 168 -1.47 4.00 24.37
CA SER A 168 -2.53 4.31 25.35
C SER A 168 -4.02 4.32 24.93
N THR A 169 -4.39 4.35 23.64
CA THR A 169 -5.82 4.42 23.23
C THR A 169 -6.33 3.27 22.34
N GLY A 170 -5.46 2.44 21.76
CA GLY A 170 -5.87 1.31 20.91
C GLY A 170 -6.35 1.69 19.50
N ASN A 171 -6.19 2.95 19.09
CA ASN A 171 -6.56 3.42 17.75
C ASN A 171 -5.37 3.33 16.78
N LEU A 172 -5.63 2.79 15.60
CA LEU A 172 -4.74 2.73 14.44
C LEU A 172 -4.97 3.96 13.55
N TYR A 173 -3.98 4.36 12.76
CA TYR A 173 -4.18 5.36 11.72
C TYR A 173 -4.32 4.68 10.37
N GLU A 174 -5.42 4.94 9.66
CA GLU A 174 -5.66 4.40 8.32
C GLU A 174 -5.80 5.49 7.26
N GLU A 175 -5.42 5.14 6.04
CA GLU A 175 -5.63 5.91 4.84
C GLU A 175 -6.19 5.00 3.74
N ILE A 176 -7.26 5.44 3.08
CA ILE A 176 -7.82 4.78 1.91
C ILE A 176 -7.77 5.77 0.76
N GLN A 177 -7.12 5.38 -0.33
CA GLN A 177 -7.14 6.10 -1.59
C GLN A 177 -7.78 5.23 -2.68
N LEU A 178 -8.72 5.80 -3.41
CA LEU A 178 -9.51 5.12 -4.44
C LEU A 178 -9.38 5.81 -5.78
N GLY A 179 -9.33 5.00 -6.84
CA GLY A 179 -9.52 5.46 -8.21
C GLY A 179 -10.91 6.06 -8.42
N VAL A 180 -11.01 6.90 -9.46
CA VAL A 180 -12.24 7.62 -9.83
C VAL A 180 -13.39 6.68 -10.22
N LYS A 181 -13.08 5.51 -10.79
CA LYS A 181 -14.06 4.49 -11.22
C LYS A 181 -14.26 3.36 -10.21
N THR A 182 -13.45 3.29 -9.17
CA THR A 182 -13.59 2.25 -8.14
C THR A 182 -14.91 2.43 -7.39
N PRO A 183 -15.80 1.43 -7.32
CA PRO A 183 -16.95 1.50 -6.42
C PRO A 183 -16.45 1.77 -5.00
N SER A 184 -17.16 2.52 -4.15
CA SER A 184 -16.73 2.68 -2.75
C SER A 184 -17.40 1.63 -1.86
N PRO A 185 -16.76 0.48 -1.56
CA PRO A 185 -17.22 -0.39 -0.51
C PRO A 185 -16.69 0.06 0.87
N PHE A 186 -15.86 1.11 0.94
CA PHE A 186 -15.10 1.48 2.14
C PHE A 186 -15.56 2.77 2.82
N THR A 187 -16.62 3.41 2.32
CA THR A 187 -17.31 4.48 3.04
C THR A 187 -18.20 3.88 4.14
N PRO A 188 -18.20 4.44 5.36
CA PRO A 188 -19.12 4.02 6.42
C PRO A 188 -20.59 4.20 6.03
#